data_AF-A0A2T6ZKT6-F1
#
_entry.id   AF-A0A2T6ZKT6-F1
#
_cell.length_a   1.000
_cell.length_b   1.000
_cell.length_c   1.000
_cell.angle_alpha   90.00
_cell.angle_beta   90.00
_cell.angle_gamma   90.00
#
_symmetry.space_group_name_H-M   'P 1'
#
loop_
_entity.id
_entity.type
_entity.pdbx_description
1 polymer ?
#
loop_
_entity_poly.entity_id
_entity_poly.type
_entity_poly.pdbx_seq_one_letter_code
_entity_poly.pdbx_strand_id
1 'polypeptide(L)'
;MQSRFFFTRHGPFKYPAMFAARFHTATVVQAGYRKKDGPHKPHTAYPTASKNQYKLPPETATLLTKLANANNDAQHSRILEYLKFQARITQAENEKFREHLAIREREQQMEMKRLIHDNRELYAAFRRERNERGRWDSNFNLRGAVDSDTNSSLPKQKKSLNGPSTKRRSRGGGIQANLNQIMELSEFKETLSKVLKDRGLRGDDVWHCLNILYPTLSKYAHGNDGDIVLRGIYHPDNERAGLVALMRVQGRWKEPCSWREEPEEVDY
;
A
#
# COMPACT_ATOMS: atom_id res chain seq x y z
N MET A 1 16.38 -9.87 32.05
CA MET A 1 16.05 -10.62 30.83
C MET A 1 16.28 -9.69 29.64
N GLN A 2 17.40 -9.85 28.94
CA GLN A 2 17.76 -9.02 27.77
C GLN A 2 17.27 -9.71 26.50
N SER A 3 16.23 -9.18 25.86
CA SER A 3 15.80 -9.63 24.53
C SER A 3 16.67 -8.99 23.47
N ARG A 4 17.53 -9.79 22.84
CA ARG A 4 18.28 -9.43 21.63
C ARG A 4 17.37 -9.60 20.42
N PHE A 5 17.02 -8.50 19.77
CA PHE A 5 16.35 -8.51 18.47
C PHE A 5 17.40 -8.71 17.36
N PHE A 6 17.34 -9.85 16.68
CA PHE A 6 18.11 -10.09 15.46
C PHE A 6 17.32 -9.53 14.27
N PHE A 7 17.86 -8.48 13.64
CA PHE A 7 17.43 -8.04 12.33
C PHE A 7 18.05 -8.95 11.26
N THR A 8 17.24 -9.86 10.71
CA THR A 8 17.60 -10.60 9.49
C THR A 8 17.51 -9.65 8.30
N ARG A 9 18.66 -9.27 7.74
CA ARG A 9 18.76 -8.59 6.44
C ARG A 9 18.23 -9.54 5.36
N HIS A 10 17.05 -9.26 4.82
CA HIS A 10 16.60 -9.85 3.57
C HIS A 10 17.51 -9.36 2.44
N GLY A 11 18.31 -10.26 1.89
CA GLY A 11 19.10 -10.00 0.69
C GLY A 11 18.23 -9.74 -0.53
N PRO A 12 18.78 -9.13 -1.59
CA PRO A 12 18.03 -8.81 -2.80
C PRO A 12 17.49 -10.09 -3.44
N PHE A 13 16.17 -10.12 -3.66
CA PHE A 13 15.48 -11.16 -4.43
C PHE A 13 16.05 -11.18 -5.85
N LYS A 14 16.97 -12.12 -6.10
CA LYS A 14 17.38 -12.50 -7.45
C LYS A 14 16.23 -13.29 -8.05
N TYR A 15 15.40 -12.63 -8.86
CA TYR A 15 14.45 -13.35 -9.71
C TYR A 15 15.24 -14.30 -10.63
N PRO A 16 15.01 -15.62 -10.58
CA PRO A 16 15.54 -16.50 -11.59
C PRO A 16 14.87 -16.13 -12.92
N ALA A 17 15.68 -15.69 -13.88
CA ALA A 17 15.28 -15.47 -15.27
C ALA A 17 14.84 -16.81 -15.90
N MET A 18 13.62 -17.25 -15.60
CA MET A 18 13.02 -18.50 -16.12
C MET A 18 11.81 -18.25 -17.01
N PHE A 19 11.81 -17.16 -17.78
CA PHE A 19 10.85 -16.95 -18.87
C PHE A 19 11.52 -16.56 -20.20
N ALA A 20 12.72 -17.09 -20.45
CA ALA A 20 13.30 -17.17 -21.79
C ALA A 20 13.07 -18.56 -22.42
N ALA A 21 11.89 -19.16 -22.20
CA ALA A 21 11.45 -20.33 -22.94
C ALA A 21 10.84 -19.89 -24.28
N ARG A 22 11.72 -19.44 -25.17
CA ARG A 22 11.75 -19.79 -26.59
C ARG A 22 10.39 -20.14 -27.23
N PHE A 23 9.66 -19.11 -27.65
CA PHE A 23 8.84 -19.21 -28.86
C PHE A 23 9.79 -19.33 -30.08
N HIS A 24 10.41 -20.50 -30.25
CA HIS A 24 11.29 -20.84 -31.39
C HIS A 24 10.64 -21.85 -32.34
N THR A 25 9.31 -21.87 -32.46
CA THR A 25 8.64 -22.71 -33.47
C THR A 25 8.25 -21.94 -34.72
N ALA A 26 8.06 -20.61 -34.66
CA ALA A 26 7.73 -19.81 -35.84
C ALA A 26 8.97 -19.43 -36.68
N THR A 27 10.12 -19.17 -36.06
CA THR A 27 11.33 -18.73 -36.79
C THR A 27 12.10 -19.88 -37.44
N VAL A 28 11.97 -21.12 -36.93
CA VAL A 28 12.67 -22.29 -37.51
C VAL A 28 12.01 -22.77 -38.80
N VAL A 29 10.71 -22.52 -39.00
CA VAL A 29 10.03 -22.87 -40.26
C VAL A 29 10.41 -21.91 -41.40
N GLN A 30 10.80 -20.66 -41.09
CA GLN A 30 11.16 -19.67 -42.12
C GLN A 30 12.62 -19.78 -42.60
N ALA A 31 13.53 -20.31 -41.78
CA ALA A 31 14.94 -20.48 -42.17
C ALA A 31 15.18 -21.68 -43.11
N GLY A 32 14.25 -22.63 -43.19
CA GLY A 32 14.37 -23.81 -44.08
C GLY A 32 13.91 -23.60 -45.53
N TYR A 33 13.19 -22.51 -45.82
CA TYR A 33 12.63 -22.22 -47.15
C TYR A 33 13.33 -21.08 -47.89
N ARG A 34 14.53 -20.69 -47.46
CA ARG A 34 15.38 -19.82 -48.30
C ARG A 34 15.98 -20.71 -49.40
N LYS A 35 15.27 -20.80 -50.54
CA LYS A 35 15.80 -21.32 -51.80
C LYS A 35 17.18 -20.71 -51.99
N LYS A 36 18.22 -21.55 -51.90
CA LYS A 36 19.52 -21.20 -52.46
C LYS A 36 19.31 -21.19 -53.97
N ASP A 37 19.06 -20.01 -54.52
CA ASP A 37 19.22 -19.72 -55.94
C ASP A 37 20.72 -19.75 -56.26
N GLY A 38 21.31 -20.94 -56.11
CA GLY A 38 22.60 -21.25 -56.71
C GLY A 38 22.33 -21.70 -58.15
N PRO A 39 23.15 -21.30 -59.14
CA PRO A 39 23.06 -21.84 -60.49
C PRO A 39 23.42 -23.33 -60.45
N HIS A 40 22.40 -24.17 -60.28
CA HIS A 40 22.53 -25.60 -60.48
C HIS A 40 22.86 -25.80 -61.96
N LYS A 41 24.14 -26.08 -62.24
CA LYS A 41 24.55 -26.55 -63.56
C LYS A 41 23.80 -27.86 -63.83
N PRO A 42 23.04 -27.97 -64.93
CA PRO A 42 22.45 -29.24 -65.30
C PRO A 42 23.59 -30.20 -65.69
N HIS A 43 23.87 -31.19 -64.86
CA HIS A 43 24.62 -32.37 -65.27
C HIS A 43 23.68 -33.22 -66.14
N THR A 44 23.57 -32.86 -67.42
CA THR A 44 22.95 -33.69 -68.45
C THR A 44 24.03 -34.33 -69.29
N ALA A 45 24.38 -35.56 -68.92
CA ALA A 45 24.92 -36.53 -69.86
C ALA A 45 24.36 -37.90 -69.46
N TYR A 46 23.03 -38.05 -69.59
CA TYR A 46 22.44 -39.38 -69.64
C TYR A 46 22.72 -39.95 -71.04
N PRO A 47 23.23 -41.18 -71.14
CA PRO A 47 23.42 -41.84 -72.43
C PRO A 47 22.07 -41.95 -73.14
N THR A 48 22.05 -41.54 -74.41
CA THR A 48 20.93 -41.70 -75.34
C THR A 48 20.57 -43.18 -75.45
N ALA A 49 19.66 -43.63 -74.58
CA ALA A 49 19.04 -44.93 -74.68
C ALA A 49 18.24 -44.99 -75.98
N SER A 50 18.57 -46.01 -76.77
CA SER A 50 17.96 -46.39 -78.03
C SER A 50 16.44 -46.23 -78.03
N LYS A 51 15.92 -45.49 -79.01
CA LYS A 51 14.50 -45.27 -79.29
C LYS A 51 13.83 -46.54 -79.85
N ASN A 52 13.73 -47.59 -79.04
CA ASN A 52 12.73 -48.63 -79.27
C ASN A 52 11.49 -48.27 -78.47
N GLN A 53 10.69 -47.34 -79.02
CA GLN A 53 9.35 -47.05 -78.53
C GLN A 53 8.45 -48.25 -78.86
N TYR A 54 8.42 -49.23 -77.98
CA TYR A 54 7.33 -50.20 -77.94
C TYR A 54 6.05 -49.41 -77.67
N LYS A 55 5.22 -49.22 -78.70
CA LYS A 55 3.90 -48.60 -78.55
C LYS A 55 3.04 -49.60 -77.77
N LEU A 56 2.88 -49.32 -76.48
CA LEU A 56 1.95 -50.05 -75.63
C LEU A 56 0.55 -49.96 -76.26
N PRO A 57 -0.21 -51.07 -76.33
CA PRO A 57 -1.58 -51.05 -76.81
C PRO A 57 -2.40 -50.02 -76.00
N PRO A 58 -3.24 -49.19 -76.65
CA PRO A 58 -3.97 -48.10 -76.00
C PRO A 58 -4.84 -48.55 -74.82
N GLU A 59 -5.31 -49.80 -74.83
CA GLU A 59 -6.04 -50.41 -73.73
C GLU A 59 -5.18 -50.59 -72.47
N THR A 60 -3.92 -51.02 -72.62
CA THR A 60 -2.99 -51.20 -71.49
C THR A 60 -2.57 -49.87 -70.86
N ALA A 61 -2.40 -48.83 -71.68
CA ALA A 61 -2.11 -47.48 -71.18
C ALA A 61 -3.26 -46.95 -70.33
N THR A 62 -4.51 -47.15 -70.79
CA THR A 62 -5.71 -46.71 -70.07
C THR A 62 -5.87 -47.43 -68.72
N LEU A 63 -5.58 -48.73 -68.66
CA LEU A 63 -5.63 -49.50 -67.40
C LEU A 63 -4.55 -49.08 -66.40
N LEU A 64 -3.32 -48.81 -66.86
CA LEU A 64 -2.24 -48.32 -66.01
C LEU A 64 -2.55 -46.94 -65.43
N THR A 65 -3.14 -46.04 -66.22
CA THR A 65 -3.58 -44.72 -65.71
C THR A 65 -4.68 -44.87 -64.67
N LYS A 66 -5.68 -45.75 -64.89
CA LYS A 66 -6.74 -46.01 -63.90
C LYS A 66 -6.18 -46.57 -62.60
N LEU A 67 -5.25 -47.52 -62.67
CA LEU A 67 -4.64 -48.13 -61.49
C LEU A 67 -3.73 -47.14 -60.74
N ALA A 68 -2.99 -46.32 -61.47
CA ALA A 68 -2.19 -45.23 -60.89
C ALA A 68 -3.07 -44.21 -60.16
N ASN A 69 -4.18 -43.79 -60.76
CA ASN A 69 -5.13 -42.85 -60.15
C ASN A 69 -5.76 -43.46 -58.88
N ALA A 70 -6.22 -44.71 -58.93
CA ALA A 70 -6.80 -45.38 -57.77
C ALA A 70 -5.79 -45.53 -56.61
N ASN A 71 -4.52 -45.84 -56.91
CA ASN A 71 -3.46 -45.90 -55.91
C ASN A 71 -3.15 -44.51 -55.32
N ASN A 72 -3.12 -43.46 -56.15
CA ASN A 72 -2.95 -42.09 -55.70
C ASN A 72 -4.10 -41.67 -54.78
N ASP A 73 -5.36 -41.95 -55.16
CA ASP A 73 -6.54 -41.63 -54.35
C ASP A 73 -6.52 -42.34 -52.99
N ALA A 74 -6.08 -43.60 -52.97
CA ALA A 74 -5.91 -44.35 -51.73
C ALA A 74 -4.79 -43.76 -50.85
N GLN A 75 -3.67 -43.34 -51.43
CA GLN A 75 -2.60 -42.66 -50.71
C GLN A 75 -3.04 -41.30 -50.16
N HIS A 76 -3.73 -40.50 -50.96
CA HIS A 76 -4.31 -39.22 -50.54
C HIS A 76 -5.28 -39.40 -49.39
N SER A 77 -6.16 -40.41 -49.46
CA SER A 77 -7.11 -40.73 -48.40
C SER A 77 -6.40 -41.06 -47.08
N ARG A 78 -5.32 -41.87 -47.13
CA ARG A 78 -4.52 -42.20 -45.93
C ARG A 78 -3.84 -40.96 -45.34
N ILE A 79 -3.29 -40.09 -46.18
CA ILE A 79 -2.64 -38.85 -45.75
C ILE A 79 -3.67 -37.93 -45.08
N LEU A 80 -4.86 -37.77 -45.65
CA LEU A 80 -5.92 -36.94 -45.06
C LEU A 80 -6.37 -37.48 -43.71
N GLU A 81 -6.56 -38.79 -43.56
CA GLU A 81 -6.91 -39.39 -42.27
C GLU A 81 -5.80 -39.21 -41.22
N TYR A 82 -4.53 -39.37 -41.61
CA TYR A 82 -3.40 -39.08 -40.72
C TYR A 82 -3.38 -37.61 -40.28
N LEU A 83 -3.58 -36.67 -41.20
CA LEU A 83 -3.64 -35.24 -40.88
C LEU A 83 -4.81 -34.89 -39.96
N LYS A 84 -5.99 -35.48 -40.18
CA LYS A 84 -7.13 -35.33 -39.28
C LYS A 84 -6.83 -35.87 -37.89
N PHE A 85 -6.17 -37.03 -37.80
CA PHE A 85 -5.76 -37.62 -36.53
C PHE A 85 -4.77 -36.72 -35.79
N GLN A 86 -3.74 -36.21 -36.48
CA GLN A 86 -2.80 -35.24 -35.91
C GLN A 86 -3.49 -33.97 -35.44
N ALA A 87 -4.40 -33.40 -36.24
CA ALA A 87 -5.15 -32.21 -35.87
C ALA A 87 -5.97 -32.42 -34.58
N ARG A 88 -6.57 -33.61 -34.38
CA ARG A 88 -7.28 -33.96 -33.15
C ARG A 88 -6.37 -34.03 -31.94
N ILE A 89 -5.18 -34.62 -32.06
CA ILE A 89 -4.19 -34.68 -30.98
C ILE A 89 -3.78 -33.26 -30.58
N THR A 90 -3.37 -32.45 -31.55
CA THR A 90 -2.96 -31.06 -31.30
C THR A 90 -4.09 -30.24 -30.70
N GLN A 91 -5.34 -30.43 -31.14
CA GLN A 91 -6.49 -29.76 -30.56
C GLN A 91 -6.69 -30.14 -29.08
N ALA A 92 -6.61 -31.42 -28.74
CA ALA A 92 -6.73 -31.89 -27.37
C ALA A 92 -5.60 -31.39 -26.47
N GLU A 93 -4.36 -31.33 -26.98
CA GLU A 93 -3.22 -30.76 -26.25
C GLU A 93 -3.39 -29.25 -26.01
N ASN A 94 -3.86 -28.52 -27.01
CA ASN A 94 -4.13 -27.09 -26.89
C ASN A 94 -5.24 -26.81 -25.88
N GLU A 95 -6.27 -27.66 -25.82
CA GLU A 95 -7.36 -27.54 -24.85
C GLU A 95 -6.83 -27.71 -23.42
N LYS A 96 -6.06 -28.77 -23.16
CA LYS A 96 -5.40 -28.98 -21.86
C LYS A 96 -4.50 -27.80 -21.47
N PHE A 97 -3.76 -27.24 -22.42
CA PHE A 97 -2.90 -26.08 -22.16
C PHE A 97 -3.73 -24.83 -21.79
N ARG A 98 -4.86 -24.60 -22.48
CA ARG A 98 -5.78 -23.50 -22.18
C ARG A 98 -6.41 -23.65 -20.80
N GLU A 99 -6.83 -24.86 -20.43
CA GLU A 99 -7.37 -25.14 -19.09
C GLU A 99 -6.33 -24.86 -18.00
N HIS A 100 -5.11 -25.35 -18.18
CA HIS A 100 -4.03 -25.11 -17.23
C HIS A 100 -3.67 -23.61 -17.10
N LEU A 101 -3.68 -22.86 -18.20
CA LEU A 101 -3.50 -21.40 -18.15
C LEU A 101 -4.64 -20.71 -17.40
N ALA A 102 -5.89 -21.09 -17.65
CA ALA A 102 -7.05 -20.53 -16.96
C ALA A 102 -7.01 -20.80 -15.45
N ILE A 103 -6.55 -21.99 -15.03
CA ILE A 103 -6.35 -22.31 -13.61
C ILE A 103 -5.29 -21.38 -13.00
N ARG A 104 -4.11 -21.27 -13.63
CA ARG A 104 -3.03 -20.41 -13.15
C ARG A 104 -3.44 -18.94 -13.06
N GLU A 105 -4.19 -18.45 -14.04
CA GLU A 105 -4.69 -17.06 -14.04
C GLU A 105 -5.63 -16.82 -12.85
N ARG A 106 -6.54 -17.76 -12.56
CA ARG A 106 -7.42 -17.68 -11.38
C ARG A 106 -6.62 -17.67 -10.08
N GLU A 107 -5.61 -18.52 -9.95
CA GLU A 107 -4.73 -18.55 -8.77
C GLU A 107 -4.03 -17.20 -8.57
N GLN A 108 -3.47 -16.62 -9.64
CA GLN A 108 -2.82 -15.32 -9.59
C GLN A 108 -3.78 -14.19 -9.24
N GLN A 109 -5.01 -14.22 -9.79
CA GLN A 109 -6.04 -13.24 -9.44
C GLN A 109 -6.47 -13.35 -7.98
N MET A 110 -6.56 -14.56 -7.43
CA MET A 110 -6.86 -14.78 -6.01
C MET A 110 -5.73 -14.25 -5.12
N GLU A 111 -4.47 -14.54 -5.45
CA GLU A 111 -3.32 -14.03 -4.70
C GLU A 111 -3.24 -12.51 -4.73
N MET A 112 -3.47 -11.89 -5.89
CA MET A 112 -3.51 -10.44 -6.03
C MET A 112 -4.61 -9.83 -5.16
N LYS A 113 -5.81 -10.42 -5.14
CA LYS A 113 -6.90 -9.95 -4.26
C LYS A 113 -6.54 -10.08 -2.79
N ARG A 114 -5.89 -11.17 -2.39
CA ARG A 114 -5.40 -11.37 -1.01
C ARG A 114 -4.41 -10.27 -0.63
N LEU A 115 -3.38 -10.04 -1.45
CA LEU A 115 -2.38 -9.01 -1.21
C LEU A 115 -2.98 -7.59 -1.16
N ILE A 116 -3.97 -7.28 -2.00
CA ILE A 116 -4.67 -6.00 -1.94
C ILE A 116 -5.42 -5.84 -0.60
N HIS A 117 -6.06 -6.90 -0.12
CA HIS A 117 -6.74 -6.90 1.16
C HIS A 117 -5.75 -6.72 2.32
N ASP A 118 -4.71 -7.55 2.37
CA ASP A 118 -3.65 -7.48 3.40
C ASP A 118 -3.01 -6.09 3.44
N ASN A 119 -2.73 -5.50 2.27
CA ASN A 119 -2.15 -4.17 2.17
C ASN A 119 -3.10 -3.09 2.72
N ARG A 120 -4.41 -3.18 2.43
CA ARG A 120 -5.41 -2.28 3.02
C ARG A 120 -5.47 -2.39 4.55
N GLU A 121 -5.41 -3.60 5.08
CA GLU A 121 -5.39 -3.83 6.53
C GLU A 121 -4.13 -3.27 7.17
N LEU A 122 -2.96 -3.49 6.57
CA LEU A 122 -1.69 -2.95 7.03
C LEU A 122 -1.67 -1.41 7.02
N TYR A 123 -2.19 -0.78 5.96
CA TYR A 123 -2.32 0.68 5.91
C TYR A 123 -3.29 1.21 6.98
N ALA A 124 -4.39 0.51 7.24
CA ALA A 124 -5.32 0.88 8.31
C ALA A 124 -4.69 0.73 9.70
N ALA A 125 -3.92 -0.34 9.93
CA ALA A 125 -3.18 -0.55 11.17
C ALA A 125 -2.09 0.51 11.38
N PHE A 126 -1.29 0.78 10.34
CA PHE A 126 -0.26 1.82 10.36
C PHE A 126 -0.86 3.21 10.66
N ARG A 127 -2.00 3.56 10.05
CA ARG A 127 -2.69 4.83 10.35
C ARG A 127 -3.16 4.91 11.80
N ARG A 128 -3.74 3.83 12.33
CA ARG A 128 -4.13 3.79 13.75
C ARG A 128 -2.93 3.96 14.66
N GLU A 129 -1.85 3.23 14.43
CA GLU A 129 -0.62 3.32 15.24
C GLU A 129 0.01 4.71 15.15
N ARG A 130 0.14 5.29 13.94
CA ARG A 130 0.66 6.65 13.75
C ARG A 130 -0.20 7.67 14.49
N ASN A 131 -1.52 7.51 14.44
CA ASN A 131 -2.44 8.40 15.13
C ASN A 131 -2.32 8.24 16.65
N GLU A 132 -2.26 7.02 17.17
CA GLU A 132 -2.06 6.77 18.60
C GLU A 132 -0.73 7.31 19.10
N ARG A 133 0.37 7.11 18.37
CA ARG A 133 1.68 7.66 18.72
C ARG A 133 1.68 9.18 18.73
N GLY A 134 1.12 9.83 17.71
CA GLY A 134 1.03 11.28 17.69
C GLY A 134 0.12 11.85 18.79
N ARG A 135 -0.93 11.12 19.20
CA ARG A 135 -1.71 11.47 20.40
C ARG A 135 -0.85 11.37 21.66
N TRP A 136 -0.01 10.35 21.77
CA TRP A 136 0.88 10.19 22.93
C TRP A 136 1.92 11.31 23.00
N ASP A 137 2.55 11.65 21.88
CA ASP A 137 3.52 12.75 21.81
C ASP A 137 2.87 14.10 22.18
N SER A 138 1.67 14.39 21.65
CA SER A 138 0.93 15.61 21.99
C SER A 138 0.55 15.66 23.47
N ASN A 139 -0.02 14.56 24.00
CA ASN A 139 -0.45 14.50 25.39
C ASN A 139 0.72 14.63 26.37
N PHE A 140 1.90 14.13 26.00
CA PHE A 140 3.08 14.29 26.83
C PHE A 140 3.46 15.76 26.98
N ASN A 141 3.66 16.46 25.87
CA ASN A 141 4.13 17.85 25.88
C ASN A 141 3.11 18.74 26.60
N LEU A 142 1.81 18.46 26.42
CA LEU A 142 0.73 19.17 27.11
C LEU A 142 0.74 18.95 28.63
N ARG A 143 0.98 17.73 29.11
CA ARG A 143 1.12 17.50 30.55
C ARG A 143 2.33 18.22 31.11
N GLY A 144 3.47 18.14 30.42
CA GLY A 144 4.70 18.84 30.83
C GLY A 144 4.47 20.34 30.97
N ALA A 145 3.77 20.95 30.00
CA ALA A 145 3.35 22.34 30.07
C ALA A 145 2.44 22.59 31.28
N VAL A 146 1.35 21.85 31.43
CA VAL A 146 0.40 22.05 32.55
C VAL A 146 1.07 21.85 33.93
N ASP A 147 1.98 20.89 34.06
CA ASP A 147 2.70 20.62 35.31
C ASP A 147 3.74 21.72 35.60
N SER A 148 4.50 22.16 34.60
CA SER A 148 5.41 23.31 34.70
C SER A 148 4.64 24.57 35.07
N ASP A 149 3.48 24.71 34.45
CA ASP A 149 2.65 25.88 34.54
C ASP A 149 2.11 26.10 35.95
N THR A 150 1.55 25.03 36.51
CA THR A 150 0.94 25.05 37.83
C THR A 150 1.96 25.24 38.94
N ASN A 151 3.21 24.80 38.75
CA ASN A 151 4.28 24.96 39.73
C ASN A 151 4.96 26.35 39.68
N SER A 152 5.08 26.97 38.50
CA SER A 152 5.86 28.20 38.31
C SER A 152 5.06 29.51 38.49
N SER A 153 3.76 29.51 38.14
CA SER A 153 2.94 30.74 38.03
C SER A 153 2.19 31.10 39.33
N LEU A 154 1.63 30.11 40.03
CA LEU A 154 0.80 30.30 41.23
C LEU A 154 1.49 30.95 42.44
N PRO A 155 2.80 30.72 42.72
CA PRO A 155 3.45 31.33 43.89
C PRO A 155 3.56 32.85 43.82
N LYS A 156 3.63 33.43 42.62
CA LYS A 156 3.81 34.88 42.42
C LYS A 156 2.51 35.65 42.55
N GLN A 157 1.38 35.11 42.09
CA GLN A 157 0.06 35.72 42.31
C GLN A 157 -0.40 35.61 43.77
N LYS A 158 -0.05 34.53 44.48
CA LYS A 158 -0.38 34.37 45.90
C LYS A 158 0.27 35.43 46.81
N LYS A 159 1.39 36.05 46.41
CA LYS A 159 1.98 37.17 47.17
C LYS A 159 1.08 38.42 47.18
N SER A 160 0.19 38.60 46.21
CA SER A 160 -0.78 39.71 46.18
C SER A 160 -2.06 39.43 46.98
N LEU A 161 -2.30 38.18 47.40
CA LEU A 161 -3.53 37.75 48.07
C LEU A 161 -3.35 37.35 49.55
N ASN A 162 -2.13 37.42 50.08
CA ASN A 162 -1.83 37.04 51.45
C ASN A 162 -2.01 38.22 52.43
N GLY A 163 -3.24 38.39 52.93
CA GLY A 163 -3.44 38.83 54.31
C GLY A 163 -2.95 37.74 55.30
N PRO A 164 -2.71 38.08 56.58
CA PRO A 164 -1.84 37.30 57.48
C PRO A 164 -2.35 35.93 57.97
N SER A 165 -3.50 35.41 57.53
CA SER A 165 -4.14 34.29 58.22
C SER A 165 -4.90 33.32 57.33
N THR A 166 -4.22 32.73 56.35
CA THR A 166 -4.71 31.48 55.76
C THR A 166 -3.68 30.39 55.92
N LYS A 167 -3.92 29.58 56.96
CA LYS A 167 -3.44 28.20 57.15
C LYS A 167 -3.05 27.60 55.80
N ARG A 168 -1.80 27.13 55.69
CA ARG A 168 -1.26 26.34 54.58
C ARG A 168 -2.35 25.43 54.02
N ARG A 169 -3.08 25.90 53.01
CA ARG A 169 -4.08 25.10 52.31
C ARG A 169 -3.27 23.97 51.73
N SER A 170 -3.54 22.79 52.26
CA SER A 170 -3.00 21.49 51.92
C SER A 170 -2.37 21.48 50.53
N ARG A 171 -1.10 21.05 50.47
CA ARG A 171 -0.36 20.64 49.26
C ARG A 171 -1.04 19.50 48.47
N GLY A 172 -2.31 19.16 48.76
CA GLY A 172 -3.05 18.04 48.19
C GLY A 172 -4.03 18.40 47.06
N GLY A 173 -4.07 19.64 46.59
CA GLY A 173 -4.76 19.94 45.34
C GLY A 173 -3.95 19.37 44.18
N GLY A 174 -4.34 18.21 43.66
CA GLY A 174 -3.69 17.61 42.48
C GLY A 174 -3.72 18.55 41.28
N ILE A 175 -3.00 18.22 40.21
CA ILE A 175 -2.80 19.13 39.05
C ILE A 175 -4.12 19.63 38.44
N GLN A 176 -5.19 18.82 38.40
CA GLN A 176 -6.52 19.28 37.97
C GLN A 176 -7.05 20.46 38.82
N ALA A 177 -6.79 20.48 40.13
CA ALA A 177 -7.22 21.60 40.98
C ALA A 177 -6.46 22.89 40.65
N ASN A 178 -5.20 22.78 40.21
CA ASN A 178 -4.43 23.93 39.74
C ASN A 178 -4.90 24.38 38.34
N LEU A 179 -5.23 23.43 37.46
CA LEU A 179 -5.85 23.74 36.18
C LEU A 179 -7.18 24.48 36.38
N ASN A 180 -8.03 24.02 37.30
CA ASN A 180 -9.27 24.70 37.65
C ASN A 180 -9.01 26.15 38.12
N GLN A 181 -7.95 26.40 38.90
CA GLN A 181 -7.58 27.76 39.29
C GLN A 181 -7.17 28.63 38.10
N ILE A 182 -6.41 28.08 37.14
CA ILE A 182 -6.04 28.79 35.91
C ILE A 182 -7.30 29.12 35.09
N MET A 183 -8.24 28.19 35.01
CA MET A 183 -9.51 28.40 34.30
C MET A 183 -10.39 29.48 34.93
N GLU A 184 -10.24 29.72 36.24
CA GLU A 184 -10.95 30.81 36.93
C GLU A 184 -10.37 32.20 36.65
N LEU A 185 -9.15 32.30 36.10
CA LEU A 185 -8.53 33.58 35.77
C LEU A 185 -9.34 34.34 34.71
N SER A 186 -9.50 35.65 34.90
CA SER A 186 -10.19 36.52 33.92
C SER A 186 -9.51 36.47 32.55
N GLU A 187 -8.17 36.46 32.52
CA GLU A 187 -7.39 36.36 31.29
C GLU A 187 -7.69 35.10 30.49
N PHE A 188 -7.89 33.97 31.18
CA PHE A 188 -8.26 32.71 30.55
C PHE A 188 -9.67 32.78 29.99
N LYS A 189 -10.65 33.25 30.78
CA LYS A 189 -12.04 33.38 30.33
C LYS A 189 -12.18 34.31 29.12
N GLU A 190 -11.46 35.44 29.11
CA GLU A 190 -11.43 36.36 27.97
C GLU A 190 -10.81 35.72 26.73
N THR A 191 -9.69 35.02 26.90
CA THR A 191 -9.01 34.35 25.79
C THR A 191 -9.87 33.23 25.22
N LEU A 192 -10.49 32.43 26.09
CA LEU A 192 -11.40 31.37 25.71
C LEU A 192 -12.63 31.94 24.97
N SER A 193 -13.23 33.02 25.46
CA SER A 193 -14.36 33.67 24.80
C SER A 193 -14.03 34.09 23.36
N LYS A 194 -12.83 34.64 23.12
CA LYS A 194 -12.35 34.96 21.76
C LYS A 194 -12.24 33.71 20.90
N VAL A 195 -11.58 32.66 21.40
CA VAL A 195 -11.42 31.39 20.69
C VAL A 195 -12.78 30.74 20.35
N LEU A 196 -13.73 30.76 21.29
CA LEU A 196 -15.08 30.24 21.09
C LEU A 196 -15.83 31.01 19.99
N LYS A 197 -15.73 32.34 20.01
CA LYS A 197 -16.36 33.20 18.99
C LYS A 197 -15.75 32.98 17.62
N ASP A 198 -14.42 32.89 17.52
CA ASP A 198 -13.71 32.69 16.27
C ASP A 198 -14.05 31.34 15.63
N ARG A 199 -14.32 30.30 16.45
CA ARG A 199 -14.63 28.94 15.99
C ARG A 199 -16.13 28.61 15.95
N GLY A 200 -16.99 29.49 16.44
CA GLY A 200 -18.44 29.24 16.54
C GLY A 200 -18.81 28.09 17.49
N LEU A 201 -18.04 27.90 18.57
CA LEU A 201 -18.23 26.79 19.52
C LEU A 201 -19.05 27.21 20.75
N ARG A 202 -19.72 26.23 21.38
CA ARG A 202 -20.48 26.44 22.62
C ARG A 202 -19.56 26.34 23.83
N GLY A 203 -19.65 27.33 24.73
CA GLY A 203 -18.80 27.39 25.92
C GLY A 203 -18.96 26.18 26.84
N ASP A 204 -20.19 25.72 27.08
CA ASP A 204 -20.47 24.59 27.98
C ASP A 204 -19.76 23.30 27.54
N ASP A 205 -19.75 23.04 26.24
CA ASP A 205 -19.13 21.83 25.67
C ASP A 205 -17.60 21.87 25.85
N VAL A 206 -16.98 23.05 25.68
CA VAL A 206 -15.54 23.24 25.93
C VAL A 206 -15.19 23.13 27.41
N TRP A 207 -16.01 23.70 28.30
CA TRP A 207 -15.83 23.58 29.75
C TRP A 207 -15.92 22.13 30.22
N HIS A 208 -16.87 21.36 29.67
CA HIS A 208 -16.97 19.94 29.95
C HIS A 208 -15.68 19.19 29.56
N CYS A 209 -15.15 19.44 28.36
CA CYS A 209 -13.87 18.87 27.92
C CYS A 209 -12.70 19.25 28.84
N LEU A 210 -12.61 20.52 29.26
CA LEU A 210 -11.54 21.00 30.13
C LEU A 210 -11.55 20.38 31.54
N ASN A 211 -12.74 20.11 32.09
CA ASN A 211 -12.88 19.46 33.40
C ASN A 211 -12.37 18.02 33.43
N ILE A 212 -12.33 17.34 32.29
CA ILE A 212 -11.82 15.97 32.14
C ILE A 212 -10.45 15.91 31.47
N LEU A 213 -9.86 17.06 31.15
CA LEU A 213 -8.66 17.16 30.34
C LEU A 213 -7.46 16.51 31.04
N TYR A 214 -7.16 16.87 32.29
CA TYR A 214 -5.96 16.36 32.96
C TYR A 214 -6.00 14.83 33.18
N PRO A 215 -7.08 14.20 33.68
CA PRO A 215 -7.17 12.74 33.75
C PRO A 215 -6.92 12.08 32.39
N THR A 216 -7.38 12.70 31.31
CA THR A 216 -7.22 12.17 29.95
C THR A 216 -5.77 12.29 29.48
N LEU A 217 -5.14 13.45 29.64
CA LEU A 217 -3.73 13.67 29.28
C LEU A 217 -2.77 12.83 30.13
N SER A 218 -3.06 12.68 31.42
CA SER A 218 -2.18 11.99 32.38
C SER A 218 -2.00 10.49 32.14
N LYS A 219 -2.99 9.83 31.50
CA LYS A 219 -2.97 8.39 31.25
C LYS A 219 -1.88 7.95 30.27
N TYR A 220 -1.42 8.86 29.42
CA TYR A 220 -0.60 8.52 28.25
C TYR A 220 0.72 9.29 28.18
N ALA A 221 1.15 9.94 29.28
CA ALA A 221 2.33 10.77 29.29
C ALA A 221 3.63 9.97 29.54
N HIS A 222 4.49 9.86 28.51
CA HIS A 222 5.87 9.37 28.59
C HIS A 222 6.89 10.39 28.00
N GLY A 223 8.00 10.64 28.70
CA GLY A 223 9.04 11.68 28.45
C GLY A 223 9.33 12.15 27.02
N ASN A 224 9.01 13.40 26.66
CA ASN A 224 9.38 14.10 25.41
C ASN A 224 9.54 15.63 25.61
N ASP A 225 10.71 16.20 25.27
CA ASP A 225 11.02 17.63 25.47
C ASP A 225 10.72 18.51 24.22
N GLY A 226 9.85 18.06 23.33
CA GLY A 226 9.56 18.74 22.05
C GLY A 226 8.56 19.91 22.14
N ASP A 227 8.43 20.65 21.03
CA ASP A 227 7.37 21.66 20.85
C ASP A 227 5.98 21.02 21.02
N ILE A 228 5.05 21.76 21.64
CA ILE A 228 3.66 21.31 21.77
C ILE A 228 2.95 21.55 20.43
N VAL A 229 2.44 20.48 19.81
CA VAL A 229 1.72 20.57 18.53
C VAL A 229 0.28 20.13 18.72
N LEU A 230 -0.66 21.08 18.61
CA LEU A 230 -2.09 20.81 18.70
C LEU A 230 -2.63 20.43 17.31
N ARG A 231 -2.89 19.14 17.09
CA ARG A 231 -3.43 18.60 15.83
C ARG A 231 -4.92 18.27 15.95
N GLY A 232 -5.70 18.62 14.93
CA GLY A 232 -7.15 18.35 14.89
C GLY A 232 -7.50 16.86 14.95
N ILE A 233 -6.67 16.01 14.32
CA ILE A 233 -6.85 14.55 14.33
C ILE A 233 -6.78 13.91 15.73
N TYR A 234 -6.21 14.63 16.72
CA TYR A 234 -5.95 14.10 18.07
C TYR A 234 -6.85 14.70 19.14
N HIS A 235 -7.30 15.94 18.91
CA HIS A 235 -8.10 16.72 19.83
C HIS A 235 -9.33 17.25 19.08
N PRO A 236 -10.55 16.83 19.46
CA PRO A 236 -11.79 17.39 18.92
C PRO A 236 -11.81 18.91 19.08
N ASP A 237 -12.57 19.60 18.24
CA ASP A 237 -12.59 21.07 18.21
C ASP A 237 -12.83 21.73 19.57
N ASN A 238 -13.73 21.17 20.37
CA ASN A 238 -14.01 21.67 21.72
C ASN A 238 -12.81 21.54 22.65
N GLU A 239 -12.14 20.38 22.65
CA GLU A 239 -10.94 20.15 23.45
C GLU A 239 -9.79 21.04 22.97
N ARG A 240 -9.58 21.09 21.65
CA ARG A 240 -8.55 21.91 21.01
C ARG A 240 -8.74 23.40 21.29
N ALA A 241 -9.97 23.91 21.26
CA ALA A 241 -10.27 25.29 21.62
C ALA A 241 -9.87 25.62 23.06
N GLY A 242 -10.19 24.73 24.01
CA GLY A 242 -9.77 24.85 25.40
C GLY A 242 -8.24 24.85 25.56
N LEU A 243 -7.56 23.94 24.88
CA LEU A 243 -6.10 23.84 24.86
C LEU A 243 -5.44 25.08 24.25
N VAL A 244 -5.95 25.59 23.12
CA VAL A 244 -5.46 26.82 22.48
C VAL A 244 -5.62 28.02 23.40
N ALA A 245 -6.76 28.14 24.09
CA ALA A 245 -6.95 29.20 25.07
C ALA A 245 -5.93 29.11 26.22
N LEU A 246 -5.68 27.90 26.72
CA LEU A 246 -4.69 27.65 27.76
C LEU A 246 -3.28 28.03 27.29
N MET A 247 -2.86 27.57 26.12
CA MET A 247 -1.53 27.84 25.55
C MET A 247 -1.32 29.33 25.23
N ARG A 248 -2.37 30.06 24.83
CA ARG A 248 -2.31 31.53 24.64
C ARG A 248 -2.11 32.29 25.96
N VAL A 249 -2.75 31.85 27.04
CA VAL A 249 -2.52 32.44 28.39
C VAL A 249 -1.11 32.13 28.86
N GLN A 250 -0.67 30.88 28.67
CA GLN A 250 0.66 30.39 28.99
C GLN A 250 1.77 31.18 28.28
N GLY A 251 1.54 31.58 27.03
CA GLY A 251 2.44 32.43 26.24
C GLY A 251 2.80 33.77 26.88
N ARG A 252 2.04 34.25 27.89
CA ARG A 252 2.31 35.50 28.60
C ARG A 252 3.21 35.33 29.82
N TRP A 253 3.60 34.10 30.15
CA TRP A 253 4.34 33.82 31.37
C TRP A 253 5.84 34.04 31.17
N LYS A 254 6.60 33.94 32.26
CA LYS A 254 8.04 34.26 32.23
C LYS A 254 8.81 33.31 31.30
N GLU A 255 8.41 32.04 31.26
CA GLU A 255 9.06 30.97 30.50
C GLU A 255 7.95 30.19 29.77
N PRO A 256 7.41 30.74 28.67
CA PRO A 256 6.34 30.09 27.92
C PRO A 256 6.88 28.86 27.19
N CYS A 257 6.01 27.87 26.99
CA CYS A 257 6.32 26.69 26.19
C CYS A 257 6.11 27.05 24.72
N SER A 258 7.04 26.61 23.87
CA SER A 258 6.87 26.70 22.43
C SER A 258 5.72 25.78 22.01
N TRP A 259 4.74 26.34 21.30
CA TRP A 259 3.60 25.60 20.80
C TRP A 259 3.13 26.14 19.46
N ARG A 260 2.46 25.27 18.69
CA ARG A 260 1.74 25.66 17.47
C ARG A 260 0.48 24.84 17.30
N GLU A 261 -0.50 25.44 16.63
CA GLU A 261 -1.67 24.73 16.13
C GLU A 261 -1.43 24.36 14.68
N GLU A 262 -1.59 23.08 14.35
CA GLU A 262 -1.51 22.63 12.96
C GLU A 262 -2.92 22.52 12.38
N PRO A 263 -3.12 22.97 11.12
CA PRO A 263 -4.38 22.77 10.44
C PRO A 263 -4.69 21.28 10.34
N GLU A 264 -5.97 20.94 10.21
CA GLU A 264 -6.35 19.57 9.92
C GLU A 264 -5.69 19.18 8.58
N GLU A 265 -4.81 18.16 8.62
CA GLU A 265 -4.21 17.62 7.40
C GLU A 265 -5.36 17.10 6.55
N VAL A 266 -5.62 17.75 5.42
CA VAL A 266 -6.54 17.23 4.40
C VAL A 266 -5.82 16.02 3.81
N ASP A 267 -6.17 14.83 4.28
CA ASP A 267 -5.66 13.57 3.76
C ASP A 267 -5.83 13.57 2.22
N TYR A 268 -4.70 13.52 1.50
CA TYR A 268 -4.63 13.30 0.05
C TYR A 268 -4.78 11.81 -0.30
#